data_AF-A0A8C7KCW7-F1
#
_entry.id   AF-A0A8C7KCW7-F1
#
_cell.length_a   1.000
_cell.length_b   1.000
_cell.length_c   1.000
_cell.angle_alpha   90.00
_cell.angle_beta   90.00
_cell.angle_gamma   90.00
#
_symmetry.space_group_name_H-M   'P 1'
#
loop_
_entity.id
_entity.type
_entity.pdbx_description
1 polymer ?
#
loop_
_entity_poly.entity_id
_entity_poly.type
_entity_poly.pdbx_seq_one_letter_code
_entity_poly.pdbx_strand_id
1 'polypeptide(L)'
;MLNKRNFSLPPLCLDVIKEQTKELRGTQRQITRDRSSLEKQEKQLEMEIKKMAKTGNKEACTILAKQLVQLRRQKNRSYAVGSKVTSMSSQTKLMNSQMKMAGAMATTTKTMQAVNKKMDPQKMQQTMQNFQKENMKMEMSEELINDTLDEIFDASGDEEESDSIVNQVLDEIGIEISGKMVNAPSASRNKPTSSATKSDGISDEDIERQLKALGVD
;
A
#
# COMPACT_ATOMS: atom_id res chain seq x y z
N MET A 1 -62.07 -11.47 -12.57
CA MET A 1 -60.77 -11.90 -13.13
C MET A 1 -59.66 -11.19 -12.37
N LEU A 2 -58.97 -11.89 -11.45
CA LEU A 2 -57.97 -11.31 -10.56
C LEU A 2 -56.61 -11.23 -11.27
N ASN A 3 -56.12 -10.00 -11.38
CA ASN A 3 -54.88 -9.59 -12.02
C ASN A 3 -53.68 -10.21 -11.28
N LYS A 4 -53.02 -11.19 -11.90
CA LYS A 4 -51.76 -11.79 -11.43
C LYS A 4 -50.63 -10.76 -11.58
N ARG A 5 -50.46 -9.88 -10.58
CA ARG A 5 -49.25 -9.07 -10.46
C ARG A 5 -48.08 -10.00 -10.13
N ASN A 6 -47.30 -10.33 -11.15
CA ASN A 6 -45.97 -10.89 -11.01
C ASN A 6 -45.13 -9.94 -10.14
N PHE A 7 -44.98 -10.27 -8.86
CA PHE A 7 -43.89 -9.78 -8.03
C PHE A 7 -42.60 -10.49 -8.50
N SER A 8 -42.06 -10.06 -9.64
CA SER A 8 -40.64 -10.23 -9.94
C SER A 8 -39.92 -9.06 -9.30
N LEU A 9 -39.00 -9.34 -8.37
CA LEU A 9 -38.03 -8.36 -7.87
C LEU A 9 -37.47 -7.56 -9.06
N PRO A 10 -37.39 -6.22 -8.99
CA PRO A 10 -37.02 -5.42 -10.15
C PRO A 10 -35.62 -5.82 -10.65
N PRO A 11 -35.46 -6.09 -11.96
CA PRO A 11 -34.17 -6.48 -12.56
C PRO A 11 -33.09 -5.39 -12.47
N LEU A 12 -33.43 -4.17 -12.04
CA LEU A 12 -32.51 -3.03 -11.96
C LEU A 12 -31.30 -3.27 -11.04
N CYS A 13 -31.45 -3.94 -9.89
CA CYS A 13 -30.37 -3.94 -8.89
C CYS A 13 -29.22 -4.93 -9.23
N LEU A 14 -29.49 -6.05 -9.93
CA LEU A 14 -28.41 -6.95 -10.39
C LEU A 14 -27.57 -6.33 -11.50
N ASP A 15 -28.18 -5.57 -12.41
CA ASP A 15 -27.46 -4.92 -13.50
C ASP A 15 -26.64 -3.74 -13.00
N VAL A 16 -27.16 -2.97 -12.03
CA VAL A 16 -26.39 -1.95 -11.28
C VAL A 16 -25.17 -2.55 -10.58
N ILE A 17 -25.32 -3.69 -9.88
CA ILE A 17 -24.19 -4.38 -9.23
C ILE A 17 -23.15 -4.82 -10.27
N LYS A 18 -23.57 -5.37 -11.42
CA LYS A 18 -22.62 -5.77 -12.47
C LYS A 18 -21.87 -4.56 -13.03
N GLU A 19 -22.55 -3.46 -13.28
CA GLU A 19 -21.95 -2.21 -13.76
C GLU A 19 -20.94 -1.67 -12.75
N GLN A 20 -21.32 -1.57 -11.47
CA GLN A 20 -20.42 -1.19 -10.38
C GLN A 20 -19.18 -2.11 -10.29
N THR A 21 -19.34 -3.43 -10.43
CA THR A 21 -18.16 -4.33 -10.43
C THR A 21 -17.24 -4.08 -11.63
N LYS A 22 -17.78 -3.69 -12.78
CA LYS A 22 -17.00 -3.38 -13.98
C LYS A 22 -16.24 -2.07 -13.81
N GLU A 23 -16.89 -1.04 -13.28
CA GLU A 23 -16.28 0.24 -12.96
C GLU A 23 -15.17 0.09 -11.92
N LEU A 24 -15.43 -0.58 -10.80
CA LEU A 24 -14.42 -0.83 -9.76
C LEU A 24 -13.18 -1.57 -10.29
N ARG A 25 -13.36 -2.53 -11.21
CA ARG A 25 -12.24 -3.19 -11.89
C ARG A 25 -11.45 -2.24 -12.79
N GLY A 26 -12.14 -1.32 -13.46
CA GLY A 26 -11.52 -0.26 -14.27
C GLY A 26 -10.68 0.66 -13.39
N THR A 27 -11.26 1.18 -12.31
CA THR A 27 -10.61 2.03 -11.32
C THR A 27 -9.39 1.35 -10.70
N GLN A 28 -9.50 0.07 -10.30
CA GLN A 28 -8.37 -0.68 -9.76
C GLN A 28 -7.18 -0.72 -10.75
N ARG A 29 -7.45 -0.98 -12.03
CA ARG A 29 -6.40 -0.99 -13.07
C ARG A 29 -5.80 0.39 -13.26
N GLN A 30 -6.63 1.44 -13.21
CA GLN A 30 -6.15 2.81 -13.34
C GLN A 30 -5.23 3.19 -12.19
N ILE A 31 -5.61 2.90 -10.95
CA ILE A 31 -4.76 3.12 -9.76
C ILE A 31 -3.41 2.40 -9.91
N THR A 32 -3.39 1.16 -10.39
CA THR A 32 -2.14 0.42 -10.63
C THR A 32 -1.27 1.08 -11.71
N ARG A 33 -1.87 1.61 -12.79
CA ARG A 33 -1.12 2.34 -13.83
C ARG A 33 -0.56 3.65 -13.30
N ASP A 34 -1.39 4.42 -12.58
CA ASP A 34 -1.00 5.69 -11.99
C ASP A 34 0.15 5.49 -11.00
N ARG A 35 0.10 4.41 -10.20
CA ARG A 35 1.19 4.02 -9.32
C ARG A 35 2.50 3.76 -10.07
N SER A 36 2.45 3.01 -11.17
CA SER A 36 3.64 2.78 -12.00
C SER A 36 4.18 4.06 -12.62
N SER A 37 3.31 5.02 -12.95
CA SER A 37 3.71 6.35 -13.41
C SER A 37 4.42 7.14 -12.30
N LEU A 38 3.87 7.14 -11.09
CA LEU A 38 4.47 7.78 -9.91
C LEU A 38 5.84 7.18 -9.59
N GLU A 39 6.01 5.86 -9.67
CA GLU A 39 7.31 5.20 -9.48
C GLU A 39 8.37 5.62 -10.51
N LYS A 40 7.97 5.89 -11.75
CA LYS A 40 8.88 6.40 -12.79
C LYS A 40 9.28 7.85 -12.51
N GLN A 41 8.31 8.69 -12.12
CA GLN A 41 8.57 10.08 -11.73
C GLN A 41 9.47 10.17 -10.50
N GLU A 42 9.30 9.26 -9.53
CA GLU A 42 10.14 9.17 -8.33
C GLU A 42 11.60 8.93 -8.70
N LYS A 43 11.85 7.95 -9.56
CA LYS A 43 13.20 7.66 -10.07
C LYS A 43 13.80 8.82 -10.86
N GLN A 44 12.98 9.54 -11.62
CA GLN A 44 13.43 10.73 -12.37
C GLN A 44 13.85 11.86 -11.42
N LEU A 45 13.03 12.18 -10.42
CA LEU A 45 13.35 13.17 -9.40
C LEU A 45 14.60 12.78 -8.60
N GLU A 46 14.76 11.51 -8.24
CA GLU A 46 15.99 11.04 -7.57
C GLU A 46 17.24 11.28 -8.43
N MET A 47 17.17 11.03 -9.75
CA MET A 47 18.29 11.31 -10.66
C MET A 47 18.57 12.81 -10.80
N GLU A 48 17.53 13.64 -10.83
CA GLU A 48 17.66 15.09 -10.91
C GLU A 48 18.25 15.67 -9.61
N ILE A 49 17.78 15.24 -8.44
CA ILE A 49 18.34 15.60 -7.14
C ILE A 49 19.83 15.20 -7.08
N LYS A 50 20.18 13.99 -7.55
CA LYS A 50 21.58 13.54 -7.64
C LYS A 50 22.43 14.45 -8.53
N LYS A 51 21.88 14.93 -9.65
CA LYS A 51 22.58 15.84 -10.57
C LYS A 51 22.78 17.22 -9.93
N MET A 52 21.75 17.76 -9.28
CA MET A 52 21.80 19.08 -8.62
C MET A 52 22.66 19.07 -7.35
N ALA A 53 22.72 17.95 -6.64
CA ALA A 53 23.60 17.78 -5.48
C ALA A 53 25.07 17.81 -5.89
N LYS A 54 25.42 17.19 -7.04
CA LYS A 54 26.78 17.23 -7.60
C LYS A 54 27.20 18.61 -8.06
N THR A 55 26.27 19.43 -8.56
CA THR A 55 26.56 20.81 -8.96
C THR A 55 26.59 21.78 -7.77
N GLY A 56 26.25 21.33 -6.56
CA GLY A 56 26.29 22.12 -5.33
C GLY A 56 25.13 23.12 -5.20
N ASN A 57 24.10 23.03 -6.04
CA ASN A 57 22.94 23.93 -5.94
C ASN A 57 21.97 23.44 -4.86
N LYS A 58 22.18 23.94 -3.63
CA LYS A 58 21.40 23.55 -2.45
C LYS A 58 19.92 23.92 -2.56
N GLU A 59 19.59 25.12 -3.05
CA GLU A 59 18.20 25.58 -3.15
C GLU A 59 17.37 24.70 -4.10
N ALA A 60 17.91 24.36 -5.27
CA ALA A 60 17.25 23.47 -6.21
C ALA A 60 17.09 22.05 -5.64
N CYS A 61 18.08 21.55 -4.89
CA CYS A 61 17.98 20.26 -4.21
C CYS A 61 16.85 20.25 -3.17
N THR A 62 16.73 21.29 -2.35
CA THR A 62 15.68 21.39 -1.33
C THR A 62 14.29 21.40 -1.98
N ILE A 63 14.09 22.13 -3.07
CA ILE A 63 12.80 22.18 -3.79
C ILE A 63 12.47 20.81 -4.39
N LEU A 64 13.41 20.17 -5.09
CA LEU A 64 13.19 18.86 -5.69
C LEU A 64 12.98 17.76 -4.62
N ALA A 65 13.65 17.86 -3.47
CA ALA A 65 13.44 16.94 -2.37
C ALA A 65 12.06 17.09 -1.71
N LYS A 66 11.55 18.32 -1.56
CA LYS A 66 10.14 18.54 -1.15
C LYS A 66 9.17 17.88 -2.13
N GLN A 67 9.40 18.05 -3.43
CA GLN A 67 8.60 17.39 -4.46
C GLN A 67 8.68 15.85 -4.38
N LEU A 68 9.85 15.29 -4.10
CA LEU A 68 10.04 13.85 -3.92
C LEU A 68 9.26 13.32 -2.70
N VAL A 69 9.26 14.03 -1.58
CA VAL A 69 8.49 13.66 -0.37
C VAL A 69 6.99 13.66 -0.68
N GLN A 70 6.49 14.71 -1.35
CA GLN A 70 5.09 14.77 -1.77
C GLN A 70 4.72 13.62 -2.71
N LEU A 71 5.59 13.28 -3.66
CA LEU A 71 5.38 12.16 -4.58
C LEU A 71 5.36 10.81 -3.84
N ARG A 72 6.26 10.60 -2.86
CA ARG A 72 6.26 9.42 -1.99
C ARG A 72 4.98 9.30 -1.18
N ARG A 73 4.48 10.41 -0.62
CA ARG A 73 3.17 10.48 0.07
C ARG A 73 2.03 10.13 -0.88
N GLN A 74 2.01 10.70 -2.09
CA GLN A 74 0.99 10.40 -3.10
C GLN A 74 1.01 8.91 -3.51
N LYS A 75 2.20 8.33 -3.67
CA LYS A 75 2.38 6.89 -3.91
C LYS A 75 1.81 6.04 -2.78
N ASN A 76 2.11 6.38 -1.52
CA ASN A 76 1.55 5.71 -0.33
C ASN A 76 0.03 5.84 -0.27
N ARG A 77 -0.52 7.03 -0.54
CA ARG A 77 -1.96 7.26 -0.62
C ARG A 77 -2.61 6.40 -1.71
N SER A 78 -1.94 6.19 -2.85
CA SER A 78 -2.40 5.27 -3.91
C SER A 78 -2.49 3.81 -3.44
N TYR A 79 -1.64 3.36 -2.49
CA TYR A 79 -1.79 2.05 -1.86
C TYR A 79 -3.06 1.96 -1.01
N ALA A 80 -3.30 2.95 -0.16
CA ALA A 80 -4.50 3.00 0.68
C ALA A 80 -5.78 3.07 -0.17
N VAL A 81 -5.83 3.93 -1.19
CA VAL A 81 -6.97 4.03 -2.12
C VAL A 81 -7.17 2.72 -2.89
N GLY A 82 -6.10 2.07 -3.34
CA GLY A 82 -6.18 0.76 -4.00
C GLY A 82 -6.74 -0.34 -3.08
N SER A 83 -6.41 -0.30 -1.79
CA SER A 83 -6.98 -1.19 -0.78
C SER A 83 -8.48 -0.93 -0.61
N LYS A 84 -8.88 0.34 -0.50
CA LYS A 84 -10.31 0.73 -0.36
C LYS A 84 -11.15 0.27 -1.54
N VAL A 85 -10.66 0.45 -2.78
CA VAL A 85 -11.33 -0.05 -3.99
C VAL A 85 -11.43 -1.59 -3.99
N THR A 86 -10.40 -2.28 -3.51
CA THR A 86 -10.42 -3.74 -3.38
C THR A 86 -11.45 -4.21 -2.34
N SER A 87 -11.55 -3.52 -1.21
CA SER A 87 -12.56 -3.77 -0.19
C SER A 87 -13.98 -3.58 -0.75
N MET A 88 -14.24 -2.44 -1.40
CA MET A 88 -15.52 -2.16 -2.07
C MET A 88 -15.85 -3.21 -3.13
N SER A 89 -14.86 -3.71 -3.87
CA SER A 89 -15.06 -4.80 -4.83
C SER A 89 -15.51 -6.10 -4.15
N SER A 90 -14.94 -6.43 -2.98
CA SER A 90 -15.33 -7.58 -2.19
C SER A 90 -16.74 -7.42 -1.61
N GLN A 91 -17.06 -6.24 -1.08
CA GLN A 91 -18.41 -5.90 -0.61
C GLN A 91 -19.44 -6.00 -1.75
N THR A 92 -19.14 -5.48 -2.93
CA THR A 92 -20.01 -5.58 -4.11
C THR A 92 -20.24 -7.04 -4.53
N LYS A 93 -19.21 -7.89 -4.45
CA LYS A 93 -19.36 -9.33 -4.70
C LYS A 93 -20.25 -10.01 -3.66
N LEU A 94 -20.11 -9.64 -2.39
CA LEU A 94 -20.96 -10.14 -1.31
C LEU A 94 -22.41 -9.73 -1.55
N MET A 95 -22.66 -8.47 -1.88
CA MET A 95 -23.98 -7.95 -2.24
C MET A 95 -24.59 -8.69 -3.45
N ASN A 96 -23.79 -9.01 -4.47
CA ASN A 96 -24.23 -9.84 -5.59
C ASN A 96 -24.66 -11.26 -5.15
N SER A 97 -23.85 -11.90 -4.30
CA SER A 97 -24.16 -13.23 -3.75
C SER A 97 -25.43 -13.19 -2.90
N GLN A 98 -25.54 -12.19 -2.03
CA GLN A 98 -26.71 -11.97 -1.18
C GLN A 98 -27.97 -11.74 -2.00
N MET A 99 -27.88 -10.97 -3.08
CA MET A 99 -29.02 -10.71 -3.96
C MET A 99 -29.44 -11.97 -4.74
N LYS A 100 -28.50 -12.80 -5.19
CA LYS A 100 -28.80 -14.10 -5.78
C LYS A 100 -29.45 -15.06 -4.77
N MET A 101 -28.94 -15.09 -3.54
CA MET A 101 -29.52 -15.86 -2.44
C MET A 101 -30.93 -15.37 -2.11
N ALA A 102 -31.16 -14.06 -2.04
CA ALA A 102 -32.49 -13.48 -1.86
C ALA A 102 -33.43 -13.83 -3.01
N GLY A 103 -32.95 -13.84 -4.26
CA GLY A 103 -33.71 -14.31 -5.41
C GLY A 103 -34.09 -15.79 -5.31
N ALA A 104 -33.14 -16.65 -4.93
CA ALA A 104 -33.36 -18.08 -4.71
C ALA A 104 -34.25 -18.36 -3.49
N MET A 105 -34.14 -17.59 -2.42
CA MET A 105 -35.01 -17.64 -1.26
C MET A 105 -36.40 -17.11 -1.60
N ALA A 106 -36.54 -16.11 -2.46
CA ALA A 106 -37.85 -15.63 -2.91
C ALA A 106 -38.58 -16.69 -3.75
N THR A 107 -37.87 -17.36 -4.67
CA THR A 107 -38.45 -18.48 -5.43
C THR A 107 -38.75 -19.67 -4.53
N THR A 108 -37.84 -20.01 -3.61
CA THR A 108 -38.03 -21.07 -2.60
C THR A 108 -39.14 -20.74 -1.64
N THR A 109 -39.32 -19.49 -1.20
CA THR A 109 -40.43 -19.06 -0.34
C THR A 109 -41.73 -19.06 -1.11
N LYS A 110 -41.72 -18.81 -2.42
CA LYS A 110 -42.92 -18.92 -3.27
C LYS A 110 -43.36 -20.37 -3.45
N THR A 111 -42.43 -21.30 -3.68
CA THR A 111 -42.73 -22.75 -3.68
C THR A 111 -43.04 -23.26 -2.28
N MET A 112 -42.33 -22.78 -1.27
CA MET A 112 -42.54 -23.13 0.11
C MET A 112 -43.86 -22.57 0.60
N GLN A 113 -44.35 -21.38 0.24
CA GLN A 113 -45.72 -20.90 0.52
C GLN A 113 -46.79 -21.80 -0.11
N ALA A 114 -46.54 -22.32 -1.32
CA ALA A 114 -47.41 -23.31 -1.93
C ALA A 114 -47.43 -24.64 -1.14
N VAL A 115 -46.35 -24.96 -0.42
CA VAL A 115 -46.22 -26.10 0.50
C VAL A 115 -46.63 -25.76 1.97
N ASN A 116 -46.50 -24.50 2.40
CA ASN A 116 -46.68 -23.96 3.76
C ASN A 116 -48.15 -23.72 4.09
N LYS A 117 -49.06 -23.95 3.15
CA LYS A 117 -50.43 -24.30 3.49
C LYS A 117 -50.50 -25.54 4.42
N LYS A 118 -49.37 -26.25 4.62
CA LYS A 118 -49.18 -27.36 5.57
C LYS A 118 -47.90 -27.33 6.44
N MET A 119 -47.19 -26.21 6.61
CA MET A 119 -45.99 -26.20 7.50
C MET A 119 -45.73 -24.86 8.26
N ASP A 120 -44.93 -24.96 9.32
CA ASP A 120 -44.94 -24.14 10.54
C ASP A 120 -44.24 -22.75 10.45
N PRO A 121 -44.92 -21.64 10.80
CA PRO A 121 -44.37 -20.27 10.73
C PRO A 121 -43.15 -19.99 11.64
N GLN A 122 -42.90 -20.78 12.69
CA GLN A 122 -41.81 -20.48 13.64
C GLN A 122 -40.40 -20.54 13.03
N LYS A 123 -40.13 -21.46 12.10
CA LYS A 123 -38.81 -21.59 11.46
C LYS A 123 -38.46 -20.42 10.55
N MET A 124 -39.45 -19.77 9.94
CA MET A 124 -39.25 -18.60 9.09
C MET A 124 -38.78 -17.39 9.91
N GLN A 125 -39.38 -17.20 11.09
CA GLN A 125 -39.03 -16.10 11.98
C GLN A 125 -37.60 -16.23 12.53
N GLN A 126 -37.15 -17.46 12.78
CA GLN A 126 -35.78 -17.73 13.23
C GLN A 126 -34.74 -17.47 12.12
N THR A 127 -35.04 -17.86 10.88
CA THR A 127 -34.17 -17.54 9.73
C THR A 127 -34.04 -16.03 9.50
N MET A 128 -35.14 -15.27 9.66
CA MET A 128 -35.13 -13.81 9.55
C MET A 128 -34.28 -13.16 10.66
N GLN A 129 -34.40 -13.64 11.91
CA GLN A 129 -33.57 -13.15 13.02
C GLN A 129 -32.08 -13.44 12.83
N ASN A 130 -31.74 -14.63 12.34
CA ASN A 130 -30.34 -14.99 12.07
C ASN A 130 -29.76 -14.10 10.97
N PHE A 131 -30.54 -13.82 9.91
CA PHE A 131 -30.14 -12.89 8.86
C PHE A 131 -29.88 -11.47 9.39
N GLN A 132 -30.76 -10.95 10.26
CA GLN A 132 -30.55 -9.64 10.88
C GLN A 132 -29.29 -9.58 11.75
N LYS A 133 -29.02 -10.64 12.53
CA LYS A 133 -27.81 -10.74 13.35
C LYS A 133 -26.53 -10.78 12.50
N GLU A 134 -26.55 -11.53 11.42
CA GLU A 134 -25.39 -11.67 10.54
C GLU A 134 -25.12 -10.39 9.74
N ASN A 135 -26.18 -9.67 9.36
CA ASN A 135 -26.08 -8.36 8.72
C ASN A 135 -25.51 -7.29 9.68
N MET A 136 -25.94 -7.26 10.95
CA MET A 136 -25.33 -6.38 11.97
C MET A 136 -23.86 -6.69 12.23
N LYS A 137 -23.48 -7.98 12.26
CA LYS A 137 -22.07 -8.38 12.44
C LYS A 137 -21.19 -7.92 11.28
N MET A 138 -21.75 -7.89 10.07
CA MET A 138 -21.09 -7.38 8.89
C MET A 138 -20.90 -5.86 8.97
N GLU A 139 -21.94 -5.09 9.35
CA GLU A 139 -21.85 -3.63 9.53
C GLU A 139 -20.77 -3.25 10.56
N MET A 140 -20.73 -3.91 11.72
CA MET A 140 -19.67 -3.66 12.73
C MET A 140 -18.26 -3.96 12.21
N SER A 141 -18.11 -4.98 11.36
CA SER A 141 -16.79 -5.31 10.80
C SER A 141 -16.36 -4.28 9.76
N GLU A 142 -17.32 -3.67 9.06
CA GLU A 142 -17.07 -2.60 8.10
C GLU A 142 -16.70 -1.28 8.79
N GLU A 143 -17.34 -0.97 9.92
CA GLU A 143 -17.02 0.18 10.77
C GLU A 143 -15.60 0.09 11.33
N LEU A 144 -15.21 -1.07 11.89
CA LEU A 144 -13.83 -1.30 12.37
C LEU A 144 -12.77 -1.18 11.27
N ILE A 145 -13.09 -1.60 10.04
CA ILE A 145 -12.20 -1.45 8.88
C ILE A 145 -12.09 0.01 8.45
N ASN A 146 -13.19 0.77 8.48
CA ASN A 146 -13.15 2.19 8.15
C ASN A 146 -12.39 2.99 9.22
N ASP A 147 -12.59 2.71 10.50
CA ASP A 147 -11.89 3.38 11.60
C ASP A 147 -10.38 3.15 11.54
N THR A 148 -9.94 1.91 11.30
CA THR A 148 -8.50 1.62 11.12
C THR A 148 -7.93 2.24 9.84
N LEU A 149 -8.73 2.37 8.77
CA LEU A 149 -8.28 3.05 7.56
C LEU A 149 -8.22 4.56 7.76
N ASP A 150 -9.18 5.15 8.47
CA ASP A 150 -9.22 6.58 8.73
C ASP A 150 -8.11 6.99 9.70
N GLU A 151 -7.77 6.16 10.69
CA GLU A 151 -6.58 6.35 11.55
C GLU A 151 -5.27 6.32 10.73
N ILE A 152 -5.17 5.48 9.70
CA ILE A 152 -4.03 5.46 8.76
C ILE A 152 -4.00 6.74 7.90
N PHE A 153 -5.16 7.31 7.54
CA PHE A 153 -5.24 8.54 6.78
C PHE A 153 -4.97 9.78 7.64
N ASP A 154 -5.44 9.83 8.88
CA ASP A 154 -5.22 10.94 9.81
C ASP A 154 -3.76 11.01 10.29
N ALA A 155 -3.12 9.85 10.51
CA ALA A 155 -1.67 9.80 10.78
C ALA A 155 -0.80 10.29 9.60
N SER A 156 -1.37 10.47 8.42
CA SER A 156 -0.68 11.04 7.25
C SER A 156 -0.89 12.55 7.08
N GLY A 157 -1.74 13.16 7.92
CA GLY A 157 -2.16 14.55 7.84
C GLY A 157 -1.40 15.53 8.73
N ASP A 158 -0.66 15.05 9.73
CA ASP A 158 0.04 15.92 10.68
C ASP A 158 1.56 15.87 10.46
N GLU A 159 2.06 16.95 9.86
CA GLU A 159 3.31 17.64 10.17
C GLU A 159 3.68 18.47 8.94
N GLU A 160 3.72 19.78 9.17
CA GLU A 160 4.49 20.76 8.40
C GLU A 160 5.71 20.05 7.81
N GLU A 161 5.95 20.21 6.50
CA GLU A 161 7.11 19.66 5.82
C GLU A 161 8.38 20.04 6.58
N SER A 162 8.75 19.23 7.56
CA SER A 162 9.81 19.57 8.47
C SER A 162 11.05 19.48 7.61
N ASP A 163 11.80 20.57 7.54
CA ASP A 163 13.02 20.62 6.74
C ASP A 163 13.99 19.48 7.18
N SER A 164 13.81 18.92 8.38
CA SER A 164 14.42 17.65 8.84
C SER A 164 14.11 16.45 7.93
N ILE A 165 12.85 16.22 7.52
CA ILE A 165 12.49 15.11 6.63
C ILE A 165 13.14 15.32 5.26
N VAL A 166 13.16 16.56 4.77
CA VAL A 166 13.81 16.92 3.50
C VAL A 166 15.31 16.66 3.58
N ASN A 167 15.96 17.08 4.66
CA ASN A 167 17.38 16.83 4.91
C ASN A 167 17.67 15.33 5.05
N GLN A 168 16.82 14.58 5.74
CA GLN A 168 16.95 13.12 5.86
C GLN A 168 16.88 12.43 4.49
N VAL A 169 15.98 12.85 3.60
CA VAL A 169 15.88 12.30 2.23
C VAL A 169 17.10 12.70 1.39
N LEU A 170 17.59 13.92 1.53
CA LEU A 170 18.83 14.36 0.88
C LEU A 170 20.04 13.56 1.37
N ASP A 171 20.12 13.27 2.66
CA ASP A 171 21.16 12.43 3.27
C ASP A 171 21.03 10.98 2.81
N GLU A 172 19.83 10.42 2.75
CA GLU A 172 19.57 9.07 2.19
C GLU A 172 20.09 8.98 0.74
N ILE A 173 19.78 9.99 -0.08
CA ILE A 173 20.26 10.08 -1.47
C ILE A 173 21.78 10.30 -1.53
N GLY A 174 22.35 11.09 -0.61
CA GLY A 174 23.78 11.33 -0.48
C GLY A 174 24.57 10.09 -0.04
N ILE A 175 24.01 9.31 0.87
CA ILE A 175 24.53 8.01 1.32
C ILE A 175 24.41 6.98 0.21
N GLU A 176 23.33 6.97 -0.59
CA GLU A 176 23.26 6.11 -1.78
C GLU A 176 24.41 6.41 -2.77
N ILE A 177 24.79 7.68 -2.95
CA ILE A 177 25.91 8.06 -3.83
C ILE A 177 27.22 7.51 -3.25
N SER A 178 27.50 7.76 -1.97
CA SER A 178 28.71 7.29 -1.31
C SER A 178 28.78 5.76 -1.26
N GLY A 179 27.67 5.09 -0.96
CA GLY A 179 27.56 3.63 -0.90
C GLY A 179 27.68 2.94 -2.26
N LYS A 180 27.15 3.53 -3.34
CA LYS A 180 27.35 3.03 -4.71
C LYS A 180 28.76 3.31 -5.25
N MET A 181 29.47 4.30 -4.71
CA MET A 181 30.86 4.62 -5.08
C MET A 181 31.87 3.72 -4.36
N VAL A 182 31.61 3.33 -3.11
CA VAL A 182 32.45 2.36 -2.35
C VAL A 182 32.34 0.95 -2.94
N ASN A 183 31.20 0.59 -3.56
CA ASN A 183 30.98 -0.73 -4.16
C ASN A 183 31.22 -0.80 -5.69
N ALA A 184 31.73 0.26 -6.32
CA ALA A 184 32.15 0.19 -7.71
C ALA A 184 33.60 -0.35 -7.77
N PRO A 185 33.86 -1.54 -8.33
CA PRO A 185 35.24 -2.00 -8.51
C PRO A 185 35.95 -1.00 -9.41
N SER A 186 37.06 -0.43 -8.94
CA SER A 186 37.88 0.49 -9.70
C SER A 186 38.51 -0.23 -10.90
N ALA A 187 37.77 -0.34 -12.00
CA ALA A 187 38.28 -0.84 -13.26
C ALA A 187 39.08 0.26 -13.97
N SER A 188 40.23 0.63 -13.42
CA SER A 188 41.32 1.22 -14.19
C SER A 188 42.59 1.28 -13.35
N ARG A 189 43.55 0.39 -13.65
CA ARG A 189 44.87 0.76 -14.23
C ARG A 189 45.88 -0.37 -14.00
N ASN A 190 45.83 -1.38 -14.86
CA ASN A 190 46.98 -2.25 -15.06
C ASN A 190 48.13 -1.43 -15.69
N LYS A 191 49.10 -1.04 -14.87
CA LYS A 191 50.50 -0.83 -15.26
C LYS A 191 51.37 -1.16 -14.06
N PRO A 192 52.15 -2.25 -14.06
CA PRO A 192 53.22 -2.42 -13.09
C PRO A 192 54.48 -1.80 -13.67
N THR A 193 54.92 -0.68 -13.10
CA THR A 193 56.34 -0.29 -13.16
C THR A 193 56.81 0.00 -11.75
N SER A 194 57.71 -0.88 -11.31
CA SER A 194 58.56 -0.81 -10.14
C SER A 194 58.96 0.59 -9.67
N SER A 195 58.82 0.87 -8.38
CA SER A 195 59.92 1.37 -7.54
C SER A 195 59.48 1.42 -6.07
N ALA A 196 60.34 0.88 -5.22
CA ALA A 196 60.20 0.88 -3.78
C ALA A 196 60.39 2.29 -3.20
N THR A 197 59.61 2.66 -2.19
CA THR A 197 60.10 3.44 -1.04
C THR A 197 59.19 3.19 0.16
N LYS A 198 59.83 2.94 1.30
CA LYS A 198 59.28 2.58 2.61
C LYS A 198 58.48 3.72 3.26
N SER A 199 57.47 3.38 4.07
CA SER A 199 57.17 4.09 5.32
C SER A 199 56.48 3.14 6.32
N ASP A 200 57.20 2.86 7.40
CA ASP A 200 56.79 2.62 8.80
C ASP A 200 55.50 1.86 9.11
N GLY A 201 55.64 0.53 9.13
CA GLY A 201 54.92 -0.31 10.07
C GLY A 201 55.76 -0.47 11.34
N ILE A 202 55.16 -0.19 12.50
CA ILE A 202 55.70 -0.42 13.84
C ILE A 202 56.31 -1.82 13.89
N SER A 203 57.61 -1.92 14.16
CA SER A 203 58.31 -3.21 14.23
C SER A 203 57.98 -3.94 15.53
N ASP A 204 57.93 -5.27 15.47
CA ASP A 204 57.62 -6.17 16.60
C ASP A 204 58.50 -5.91 17.84
N GLU A 205 59.68 -5.34 17.66
CA GLU A 205 60.61 -4.94 18.71
C GLU A 205 60.07 -3.78 19.60
N ASP A 206 59.25 -2.89 19.05
CA ASP A 206 58.60 -1.80 19.80
C ASP A 206 57.39 -2.30 20.61
N ILE A 207 56.70 -3.32 20.09
CA ILE A 207 55.57 -3.98 20.77
C ILE A 207 56.08 -4.79 21.97
N GLU A 208 57.19 -5.51 21.81
CA GLU A 208 57.81 -6.28 22.90
C GLU A 208 58.34 -5.38 24.02
N ARG A 209 58.83 -4.19 23.67
CA ARG A 209 59.29 -3.18 24.64
C ARG A 209 58.15 -2.53 25.42
N GLN A 210 56.97 -2.35 24.81
CA GLN A 210 55.77 -1.85 25.49
C GLN A 210 55.13 -2.90 26.42
N LEU A 211 55.16 -4.18 26.04
CA LEU A 211 54.70 -5.27 26.90
C LEU A 211 55.54 -5.39 28.18
N LYS A 212 56.87 -5.24 28.06
CA LYS A 212 57.78 -5.29 29.22
C LYS A 212 57.65 -4.08 30.15
N ALA A 213 57.25 -2.91 29.62
CA ALA A 213 57.05 -1.69 30.39
C ALA A 213 55.75 -1.70 31.24
N LEU A 214 54.80 -2.59 30.92
CA LEU A 214 53.54 -2.73 31.65
C LEU A 214 53.57 -3.82 32.73
N GLY A 215 54.71 -4.50 32.92
CA GLY A 215 54.94 -5.39 34.07
C GLY A 215 53.97 -6.58 34.14
N VAL A 216 53.58 -7.13 32.99
CA VAL A 216 52.85 -8.40 32.94
C VAL A 216 53.86 -9.47 32.53
N ASP A 217 54.42 -10.16 33.53
CA ASP A 217 55.08 -11.46 33.34
C ASP A 217 54.05 -12.55 32.99
#